data_AF-A0A3C0KZE3-F1
#
_entry.id   AF-A0A3C0KZE3-F1
#
_cell.length_a   1.000
_cell.length_b   1.000
_cell.length_c   1.000
_cell.angle_alpha   90.00
_cell.angle_beta   90.00
_cell.angle_gamma   90.00
#
_symmetry.space_group_name_H-M   'P 1'
#
loop_
_entity.id
_entity.type
_entity.pdbx_description
1 polymer ?
#
loop_
_entity_poly.entity_id
_entity_poly.type
_entity_poly.pdbx_seq_one_letter_code
_entity_poly.pdbx_strand_id
1 'polypeptide(L)'
;MTQSIAFGFFQAAALIRLWVMIRQMTMRLAQACQGFLIPDIQPAKILVYCATSFLLLSTLALAEEPANFDQYDPDVAALLDEYHAESDKAGSLLPSVWAYQGQSKAETLIDFERGLINITAADPSEIKQAAVEILLTQIDPTVIDASTASDLGLINPKTQKPFLFKQVIDQDGAPIASAWRAERYVDYLMTRRSNTRASQLTIPMIGQHKVVAGAKYVNFAKTAGAKHMIPVALIMAIMETESSFNPLARSRSNALGLMQIKADTAGRDYFSIISGYQHTPTS
;
A
#
# COMPACT_ATOMS: atom_id res chain seq x y z
N MET A 1 17.73 6.73 -36.22
CA MET A 1 16.99 8.01 -36.38
C MET A 1 15.58 7.97 -35.77
N THR A 2 15.35 7.23 -34.69
CA THR A 2 14.01 7.06 -34.08
C THR A 2 13.95 7.33 -32.58
N GLN A 3 15.08 7.72 -31.96
CA GLN A 3 15.11 8.09 -30.52
C GLN A 3 14.93 9.59 -30.26
N SER A 4 14.95 10.44 -31.29
CA SER A 4 14.84 11.91 -31.11
C SER A 4 13.39 12.42 -31.08
N ILE A 5 12.41 11.60 -31.48
CA ILE A 5 10.99 12.00 -31.53
C ILE A 5 10.29 11.72 -30.18
N ALA A 6 10.70 10.66 -29.46
CA ALA A 6 10.11 10.31 -28.17
C ALA A 6 10.41 11.34 -27.06
N PHE A 7 11.58 11.98 -27.09
CA PHE A 7 11.94 13.05 -26.14
C PHE A 7 11.10 14.32 -26.33
N GLY A 8 10.73 14.66 -27.57
CA GLY A 8 9.89 15.82 -27.87
C GLY A 8 8.44 15.69 -27.37
N PHE A 9 7.88 14.47 -27.40
CA PHE A 9 6.52 14.22 -26.91
C PHE A 9 6.42 14.25 -25.38
N PHE A 10 7.46 13.82 -24.66
CA PHE A 10 7.50 13.89 -23.19
C PHE A 10 7.57 15.35 -22.70
N GLN A 11 8.30 16.21 -23.40
CA GLN A 11 8.44 17.62 -23.03
C GLN A 11 7.16 18.42 -23.30
N ALA A 12 6.43 18.09 -24.37
CA ALA A 12 5.12 18.68 -24.67
C ALA A 12 4.04 18.29 -23.65
N ALA A 13 4.02 17.03 -23.19
CA ALA A 13 3.07 16.57 -22.18
C ALA A 13 3.29 17.23 -20.80
N ALA A 14 4.55 17.47 -20.43
CA ALA A 14 4.90 18.18 -19.20
C ALA A 14 4.46 19.67 -19.25
N LEU A 15 4.64 20.34 -20.40
CA LEU A 15 4.22 21.72 -20.60
C LEU A 15 2.69 21.88 -20.63
N ILE A 16 1.97 20.92 -21.21
CA ILE A 16 0.50 20.90 -21.19
C ILE A 16 -0.02 20.69 -19.76
N ARG A 17 0.62 19.81 -18.97
CA ARG A 17 0.26 19.61 -17.55
C ARG A 17 0.53 20.84 -16.70
N LEU A 18 1.66 21.51 -16.92
CA LEU A 18 1.99 22.76 -16.25
C LEU A 18 0.97 23.87 -16.60
N TRP A 19 0.57 23.97 -17.87
CA TRP A 19 -0.43 24.93 -18.33
C TRP A 19 -1.83 24.66 -17.74
N VAL A 20 -2.26 23.39 -17.66
CA VAL A 20 -3.54 23.02 -17.03
C VAL A 20 -3.52 23.32 -15.53
N MET A 21 -2.40 23.08 -14.85
CA MET A 21 -2.24 23.37 -13.42
C MET A 21 -2.27 24.87 -13.13
N ILE A 22 -1.58 25.68 -13.94
CA ILE A 22 -1.61 27.15 -13.85
C ILE A 22 -3.03 27.68 -14.13
N ARG A 23 -3.75 27.10 -15.10
CA ARG A 23 -5.14 27.46 -15.41
C ARG A 23 -6.12 27.12 -14.29
N GLN A 24 -5.90 26.01 -13.57
CA GLN A 24 -6.74 25.62 -12.43
C GLN A 24 -6.45 26.48 -11.18
N MET A 25 -5.19 26.83 -10.92
CA MET A 25 -4.82 27.73 -9.81
C MET A 25 -5.35 29.14 -10.04
N THR A 26 -5.28 29.66 -11.27
CA THR A 26 -5.83 30.99 -11.60
C THR A 26 -7.35 31.05 -11.47
N MET A 27 -8.08 29.97 -11.81
CA MET A 27 -9.53 29.92 -11.57
C MET A 27 -9.89 29.86 -10.08
N ARG A 28 -9.11 29.16 -9.25
CA ARG A 28 -9.33 29.11 -7.79
C ARG A 28 -9.00 30.43 -7.10
N LEU A 29 -7.98 31.15 -7.56
CA LEU A 29 -7.67 32.52 -7.10
C LEU A 29 -8.76 33.51 -7.51
N ALA A 30 -9.33 33.39 -8.72
CA ALA A 30 -10.45 34.22 -9.16
C ALA A 30 -11.73 33.98 -8.33
N GLN A 31 -11.97 32.75 -7.87
CA GLN A 31 -13.08 32.43 -6.95
C GLN A 31 -12.81 32.89 -5.50
N ALA A 32 -11.56 32.91 -5.04
CA ALA A 32 -11.19 33.41 -3.72
C ALA A 32 -11.25 34.95 -3.59
N CYS A 33 -11.16 35.68 -4.71
CA CYS A 33 -11.22 37.15 -4.72
C CYS A 33 -12.64 37.74 -4.80
N GLN A 34 -13.71 36.94 -4.79
CA GLN A 34 -15.10 37.47 -4.83
C GLN A 34 -15.59 38.13 -3.52
N GLY A 35 -14.72 38.28 -2.52
CA GLY A 35 -15.07 38.85 -1.21
C GLY A 35 -14.42 40.20 -0.83
N PHE A 36 -13.57 40.80 -1.68
CA PHE A 36 -12.84 42.03 -1.31
C PHE A 36 -13.25 43.22 -2.21
N LEU A 37 -14.07 44.11 -1.66
CA LEU A 37 -14.25 45.47 -2.16
C LEU A 37 -12.95 46.25 -1.95
N ILE A 38 -12.29 46.68 -3.03
CA ILE A 38 -11.20 47.68 -2.99
C ILE A 38 -11.45 48.69 -4.13
N PRO A 39 -11.34 50.01 -3.85
CA PRO A 39 -11.73 51.08 -4.78
C PRO A 39 -10.74 51.27 -5.93
N ASP A 40 -11.20 52.02 -6.93
CA ASP A 40 -10.59 52.40 -8.20
C ASP A 40 -9.06 52.61 -8.16
N ILE A 41 -8.29 51.65 -8.70
CA ILE A 41 -6.83 51.74 -8.84
C ILE A 41 -6.45 51.54 -10.31
N GLN A 42 -5.75 52.55 -10.84
CA GLN A 42 -5.29 52.65 -12.23
C GLN A 42 -4.46 51.43 -12.69
N PRO A 43 -4.66 50.95 -13.94
CA PRO A 43 -4.18 49.63 -14.41
C PRO A 43 -2.65 49.50 -14.48
N ALA A 44 -1.90 50.62 -14.47
CA ALA A 44 -0.44 50.61 -14.57
C ALA A 44 0.29 50.17 -13.28
N LYS A 45 -0.36 50.16 -12.12
CA LYS A 45 0.27 49.78 -10.83
C LYS A 45 0.13 48.29 -10.48
N ILE A 46 -0.80 47.59 -11.13
CA ILE A 46 -1.12 46.18 -10.88
C ILE A 46 0.03 45.25 -11.35
N LEU A 47 0.70 45.62 -12.44
CA LEU A 47 1.78 44.80 -13.01
C LEU A 47 3.02 44.73 -12.11
N VAL A 48 3.31 45.81 -11.37
CA VAL A 48 4.47 45.89 -10.47
C VAL A 48 4.24 45.09 -9.19
N TYR A 49 3.02 45.11 -8.64
CA TYR A 49 2.66 44.30 -7.46
C TYR A 49 2.59 42.79 -7.75
N CYS A 50 2.14 42.40 -8.95
CA CYS A 50 2.16 40.99 -9.35
C CYS A 50 3.59 40.44 -9.54
N ALA A 51 4.52 41.26 -10.07
CA ALA A 51 5.90 40.85 -10.27
C ALA A 51 6.67 40.70 -8.95
N THR A 52 6.45 41.58 -7.96
CA THR A 52 7.06 41.46 -6.63
C THR A 52 6.44 40.33 -5.82
N SER A 53 5.13 40.07 -5.97
CA SER A 53 4.47 38.93 -5.31
C SER A 53 4.90 37.57 -5.89
N PHE A 54 5.24 37.49 -7.19
CA PHE A 54 5.75 36.26 -7.79
C PHE A 54 7.21 35.96 -7.38
N LEU A 55 8.03 36.99 -7.22
CA LEU A 55 9.42 36.86 -6.74
C LEU A 55 9.52 36.49 -5.25
N LEU A 56 8.55 36.92 -4.43
CA LEU A 56 8.46 36.51 -3.01
C LEU A 56 7.87 35.10 -2.81
N LEU A 57 7.12 34.56 -3.78
CA LEU A 57 6.59 33.19 -3.69
C LEU A 57 7.60 32.12 -4.10
N SER A 58 8.62 32.45 -4.89
CA SER A 58 9.67 31.51 -5.30
C SER A 58 10.64 31.11 -4.17
N THR A 59 10.60 31.77 -3.01
CA THR A 59 11.48 31.47 -1.87
C THR A 59 10.78 30.79 -0.69
N LEU A 60 9.51 30.42 -0.82
CA LEU A 60 8.79 29.58 0.15
C LEU A 60 8.53 28.17 -0.41
N ALA A 61 9.56 27.57 -1.03
CA ALA A 61 9.68 26.13 -0.98
C ALA A 61 10.33 25.82 0.38
N LEU A 62 9.53 25.70 1.45
CA LEU A 62 9.98 24.95 2.62
C LEU A 62 10.31 23.56 2.08
N ALA A 63 11.60 23.22 2.03
CA ALA A 63 11.96 21.82 2.09
C ALA A 63 11.40 21.35 3.44
N GLU A 64 10.44 20.43 3.42
CA GLU A 64 10.12 19.68 4.63
C GLU A 64 11.42 19.03 5.08
N GLU A 65 11.90 19.43 6.25
CA GLU A 65 13.00 18.75 6.92
C GLU A 65 12.66 17.26 6.97
N PRO A 66 13.59 16.36 6.65
CA PRO A 66 13.34 14.93 6.75
C PRO A 66 12.88 14.63 8.17
N ALA A 67 11.76 13.91 8.30
CA ALA A 67 11.18 13.61 9.60
C ALA A 67 12.23 12.93 10.49
N ASN A 68 12.51 13.51 11.66
CA ASN A 68 13.52 13.00 12.59
C ASN A 68 12.84 12.10 13.62
N PHE A 69 13.13 10.80 13.56
CA PHE A 69 12.56 9.79 14.46
C PHE A 69 13.52 9.27 15.53
N ASP A 70 14.70 9.88 15.69
CA ASP A 70 15.74 9.42 16.63
C ASP A 70 15.28 9.46 18.11
N GLN A 71 14.14 10.10 18.37
CA GLN A 71 13.54 10.27 19.70
C GLN A 71 12.54 9.17 20.06
N TYR A 72 12.17 8.30 19.11
CA TYR A 72 11.22 7.20 19.33
C TYR A 72 11.95 5.87 19.55
N ASP A 73 11.30 4.92 20.22
CA ASP A 73 11.81 3.54 20.25
C ASP A 73 11.95 3.00 18.80
N PRO A 74 12.93 2.12 18.54
CA PRO A 74 13.23 1.65 17.17
C PRO A 74 12.01 1.13 16.39
N ASP A 75 11.14 0.38 17.06
CA ASP A 75 9.92 -0.17 16.46
C ASP A 75 8.91 0.92 16.07
N VAL A 76 8.87 2.00 16.87
CA VAL A 76 8.00 3.15 16.63
C VAL A 76 8.55 4.00 15.50
N ALA A 77 9.86 4.26 15.49
CA ALA A 77 10.54 4.98 14.42
C ALA A 77 10.33 4.28 13.07
N ALA A 78 10.52 2.96 13.01
CA ALA A 78 10.31 2.16 11.80
C ALA A 78 8.86 2.23 11.29
N LEU A 79 7.87 2.20 12.19
CA LEU A 79 6.47 2.33 11.85
C LEU A 79 6.12 3.75 11.35
N LEU A 80 6.74 4.80 11.91
CA LEU A 80 6.54 6.17 11.44
C LEU A 80 7.17 6.40 10.06
N ASP A 81 8.38 5.89 9.83
CA ASP A 81 8.99 5.83 8.50
C ASP A 81 8.06 5.15 7.49
N GLU A 82 7.37 4.08 7.91
CA GLU A 82 6.42 3.35 7.08
C GLU A 82 5.18 4.19 6.66
N TYR A 83 4.74 5.14 7.50
CA TYR A 83 3.66 6.09 7.15
C TYR A 83 4.10 7.14 6.12
N HIS A 84 5.39 7.48 6.07
CA HIS A 84 5.94 8.47 5.13
C HIS A 84 6.34 7.86 3.78
N ALA A 85 6.49 6.54 3.69
CA ALA A 85 6.69 5.86 2.43
C ALA A 85 5.44 6.03 1.54
N GLU A 86 5.58 6.75 0.41
CA GLU A 86 4.49 6.92 -0.56
C GLU A 86 3.92 5.56 -0.95
N SER A 87 2.59 5.42 -0.98
CA SER A 87 1.98 4.24 -1.57
C SER A 87 2.40 4.17 -3.03
N ASP A 88 3.15 3.13 -3.41
CA ASP A 88 3.53 2.91 -4.81
C ASP A 88 2.32 3.12 -5.73
N LYS A 89 2.53 3.75 -6.89
CA LYS A 89 1.49 3.97 -7.91
C LYS A 89 0.80 2.68 -8.41
N ALA A 90 1.34 1.51 -8.04
CA ALA A 90 0.83 0.18 -8.32
C ALA A 90 0.04 -0.46 -7.14
N GLY A 91 -0.01 0.19 -5.98
CA GLY A 91 -0.64 -0.33 -4.77
C GLY A 91 -2.16 -0.35 -4.85
N SER A 92 -2.77 -1.45 -4.38
CA SER A 92 -4.21 -1.46 -4.15
C SER A 92 -4.54 -0.54 -2.97
N LEU A 93 -5.53 0.34 -3.19
CA LEU A 93 -6.03 1.27 -2.18
C LEU A 93 -7.09 0.66 -1.26
N LEU A 94 -7.43 -0.62 -1.47
CA LEU A 94 -8.33 -1.40 -0.65
C LEU A 94 -7.50 -2.20 0.37
N PRO A 95 -7.72 -2.03 1.68
CA PRO A 95 -6.97 -2.74 2.73
C PRO A 95 -6.96 -4.26 2.59
N SER A 96 -8.06 -4.84 2.09
CA SER A 96 -8.21 -6.28 1.88
C SER A 96 -7.57 -6.80 0.59
N VAL A 97 -6.92 -5.94 -0.20
CA VAL A 97 -6.28 -6.33 -1.46
C VAL A 97 -4.81 -5.96 -1.44
N TRP A 98 -3.95 -6.94 -1.74
CA TRP A 98 -2.51 -6.72 -1.89
C TRP A 98 -2.11 -6.80 -3.36
N ALA A 99 -1.50 -5.72 -3.86
CA ALA A 99 -0.82 -5.71 -5.14
C ALA A 99 0.61 -6.22 -4.96
N TYR A 100 0.86 -7.45 -5.41
CA TYR A 100 2.17 -8.10 -5.30
C TYR A 100 3.11 -7.61 -6.40
N GLN A 101 4.32 -7.22 -6.00
CA GLN A 101 5.40 -6.85 -6.90
C GLN A 101 6.48 -7.93 -6.83
N GLY A 102 6.62 -8.70 -7.91
CA GLY A 102 7.60 -9.76 -8.06
C GLY A 102 8.66 -9.43 -9.11
N GLN A 103 9.35 -10.45 -9.59
CA GLN A 103 10.29 -10.29 -10.72
C GLN A 103 9.56 -10.26 -12.06
N SER A 104 8.37 -10.88 -12.12
CA SER A 104 7.49 -10.82 -13.28
C SER A 104 6.89 -9.43 -13.47
N LYS A 105 6.60 -9.08 -14.73
CA LYS A 105 5.87 -7.86 -15.11
C LYS A 105 4.34 -8.01 -15.03
N ALA A 106 3.83 -9.16 -14.61
CA ALA A 106 2.40 -9.39 -14.50
C ALA A 106 1.80 -8.59 -13.33
N GLU A 107 0.63 -8.00 -13.55
CA GLU A 107 -0.18 -7.41 -12.48
C GLU A 107 -0.75 -8.55 -11.62
N THR A 108 -0.35 -8.61 -10.36
CA THR A 108 -0.78 -9.66 -9.41
C THR A 108 -1.52 -9.04 -8.24
N LEU A 109 -2.81 -9.32 -8.13
CA LEU A 109 -3.69 -8.81 -7.08
C LEU A 109 -4.22 -9.97 -6.23
N ILE A 110 -4.04 -9.88 -4.92
CA ILE A 110 -4.55 -10.86 -3.95
C ILE A 110 -5.69 -10.20 -3.19
N ASP A 111 -6.92 -10.66 -3.42
CA ASP A 111 -8.12 -10.24 -2.71
C ASP A 111 -8.36 -11.19 -1.54
N PHE A 112 -7.98 -10.77 -0.33
CA PHE A 112 -8.14 -11.54 0.91
C PHE A 112 -9.59 -11.58 1.40
N GLU A 113 -10.44 -10.67 0.93
CA GLU A 113 -11.85 -10.66 1.25
C GLU A 113 -12.58 -11.76 0.48
N ARG A 114 -12.30 -11.87 -0.82
CA ARG A 114 -12.90 -12.86 -1.72
C ARG A 114 -12.13 -14.18 -1.77
N GLY A 115 -10.89 -14.21 -1.31
CA GLY A 115 -10.01 -15.37 -1.40
C GLY A 115 -9.59 -15.68 -2.84
N LEU A 116 -9.21 -14.66 -3.61
CA LEU A 116 -8.84 -14.80 -5.03
C LEU A 116 -7.49 -14.14 -5.31
N ILE A 117 -6.66 -14.83 -6.09
CA ILE A 117 -5.42 -14.25 -6.64
C ILE A 117 -5.63 -14.08 -8.13
N ASN A 118 -5.62 -12.83 -8.61
CA ASN A 118 -5.78 -12.48 -10.01
C ASN A 118 -4.44 -12.05 -10.57
N ILE A 119 -4.04 -12.68 -11.68
CA ILE A 119 -2.76 -12.42 -12.35
C ILE A 119 -3.08 -12.04 -13.79
N THR A 120 -2.63 -10.88 -14.24
CA THR A 120 -2.89 -10.36 -15.58
C THR A 120 -1.59 -10.00 -16.29
N ALA A 121 -1.36 -10.58 -17.47
CA ALA A 121 -0.23 -10.25 -18.33
C ALA A 121 -0.54 -10.59 -19.79
N ALA A 122 0.15 -9.92 -20.72
CA ALA A 122 0.03 -10.22 -22.15
C ALA A 122 0.71 -11.56 -22.51
N ASP A 123 1.85 -11.86 -21.88
CA ASP A 123 2.60 -13.10 -22.10
C ASP A 123 2.20 -14.17 -21.08
N PRO A 124 1.76 -15.37 -21.52
CA PRO A 124 1.51 -16.50 -20.63
C PRO A 124 2.72 -16.92 -19.78
N SER A 125 3.95 -16.68 -20.23
CA SER A 125 5.16 -17.00 -19.47
C SER A 125 5.27 -16.16 -18.19
N GLU A 126 4.97 -14.86 -18.29
CA GLU A 126 4.90 -13.91 -17.16
C GLU A 126 3.80 -14.31 -16.17
N ILE A 127 2.63 -14.73 -16.68
CA ILE A 127 1.56 -15.25 -15.82
C ILE A 127 2.03 -16.46 -15.02
N LYS A 128 2.71 -17.41 -15.68
CA LYS A 128 3.23 -18.62 -15.01
C LYS A 128 4.26 -18.25 -13.95
N GLN A 129 5.20 -17.37 -14.29
CA GLN A 129 6.24 -16.92 -13.38
C GLN A 129 5.63 -16.24 -12.14
N ALA A 130 4.76 -15.23 -12.34
CA ALA A 130 4.09 -14.53 -11.24
C ALA A 130 3.27 -15.48 -10.36
N ALA A 131 2.59 -16.46 -10.97
CA ALA A 131 1.80 -17.45 -10.24
C ALA A 131 2.65 -18.35 -9.35
N VAL A 132 3.81 -18.82 -9.84
CA VAL A 132 4.74 -19.62 -9.02
C VAL A 132 5.36 -18.75 -7.92
N GLU A 133 5.79 -17.53 -8.24
CA GLU A 133 6.34 -16.58 -7.27
C GLU A 133 5.37 -16.31 -6.14
N ILE A 134 4.11 -15.95 -6.43
CA ILE A 134 3.15 -15.61 -5.38
C ILE A 134 2.78 -16.82 -4.51
N LEU A 135 2.69 -18.02 -5.08
CA LEU A 135 2.38 -19.23 -4.32
C LEU A 135 3.50 -19.64 -3.36
N LEU A 136 4.73 -19.25 -3.66
CA LEU A 136 5.91 -19.55 -2.84
C LEU A 136 6.40 -18.33 -2.04
N THR A 137 5.72 -17.20 -2.15
CA THR A 137 6.14 -15.96 -1.51
C THR A 137 6.24 -16.13 0.00
N GLN A 138 7.25 -15.50 0.58
CA GLN A 138 7.34 -15.24 2.01
C GLN A 138 7.23 -13.73 2.17
N ILE A 139 6.60 -13.25 3.24
CA ILE A 139 6.53 -11.80 3.47
C ILE A 139 7.92 -11.29 3.78
N ASP A 140 8.32 -10.19 3.17
CA ASP A 140 9.62 -9.56 3.40
C ASP A 140 9.68 -8.91 4.79
N PRO A 141 10.67 -9.26 5.63
CA PRO A 141 10.86 -8.67 6.96
C PRO A 141 11.33 -7.21 6.95
N THR A 142 11.61 -6.63 5.79
CA THR A 142 11.94 -5.21 5.65
C THR A 142 10.69 -4.35 5.46
N VAL A 143 9.58 -4.95 5.04
CA VAL A 143 8.27 -4.29 4.93
C VAL A 143 7.52 -4.33 6.26
N ILE A 144 7.78 -5.35 7.07
CA ILE A 144 7.31 -5.48 8.45
C ILE A 144 8.53 -5.93 9.23
N ASP A 145 8.98 -5.19 10.25
CA ASP A 145 10.17 -5.50 11.05
C ASP A 145 10.43 -7.01 11.21
N ALA A 146 11.68 -7.45 11.03
CA ALA A 146 12.04 -8.86 10.96
C ALA A 146 11.64 -9.66 12.20
N SER A 147 11.72 -9.04 13.38
CA SER A 147 11.31 -9.66 14.63
C SER A 147 9.79 -9.81 14.66
N THR A 148 9.06 -8.77 14.25
CA THR A 148 7.60 -8.76 14.11
C THR A 148 7.12 -9.77 13.06
N ALA A 149 7.74 -9.84 11.88
CA ALA A 149 7.39 -10.79 10.83
C ALA A 149 7.66 -12.25 11.23
N SER A 150 8.75 -12.50 11.98
CA SER A 150 9.04 -13.81 12.57
C SER A 150 8.03 -14.19 13.65
N ASP A 151 7.72 -13.27 14.56
CA ASP A 151 6.78 -13.47 15.65
C ASP A 151 5.36 -13.71 15.13
N LEU A 152 4.94 -12.94 14.11
CA LEU A 152 3.66 -13.11 13.40
C LEU A 152 3.63 -14.38 12.52
N GLY A 153 4.73 -15.14 12.45
CA GLY A 153 4.85 -16.34 11.63
C GLY A 153 4.68 -16.09 10.14
N LEU A 154 4.92 -14.86 9.69
CA LEU A 154 4.88 -14.43 8.29
C LEU A 154 6.13 -14.87 7.55
N ILE A 155 7.21 -15.09 8.31
CA ILE A 155 8.43 -15.76 7.91
C ILE A 155 8.70 -16.83 8.95
N ASN A 156 9.02 -18.04 8.51
CA ASN A 156 9.40 -19.07 9.44
C ASN A 156 10.68 -19.75 8.94
N PRO A 157 11.86 -19.35 9.44
CA PRO A 157 13.14 -19.92 8.98
C PRO A 157 13.25 -21.42 9.28
N LYS A 158 12.46 -21.95 10.23
CA LYS A 158 12.44 -23.38 10.58
C LYS A 158 11.54 -24.21 9.67
N THR A 159 10.42 -23.66 9.22
CA THR A 159 9.44 -24.40 8.40
C THR A 159 9.49 -24.04 6.92
N GLN A 160 10.07 -22.88 6.58
CA GLN A 160 10.20 -22.32 5.22
C GLN A 160 8.89 -22.33 4.42
N LYS A 161 7.75 -22.29 5.11
CA LYS A 161 6.42 -22.36 4.49
C LYS A 161 6.08 -21.02 3.85
N PRO A 162 5.49 -21.04 2.64
CA PRO A 162 5.00 -19.81 2.01
C PRO A 162 3.92 -19.11 2.84
N PHE A 163 3.77 -17.81 2.64
CA PHE A 163 2.74 -16.99 3.29
C PHE A 163 1.31 -17.53 3.06
N LEU A 164 1.05 -18.03 1.85
CA LEU A 164 -0.24 -18.63 1.44
C LEU A 164 -0.38 -20.12 1.77
N PHE A 165 0.55 -20.70 2.53
CA PHE A 165 0.49 -22.10 2.93
C PHE A 165 -0.83 -22.42 3.63
N LYS A 166 -1.53 -23.48 3.17
CA LYS A 166 -2.90 -23.88 3.57
C LYS A 166 -4.02 -22.90 3.23
N GLN A 167 -3.71 -21.67 2.80
CA GLN A 167 -4.71 -20.76 2.24
C GLN A 167 -5.02 -21.14 0.79
N VAL A 168 -4.01 -21.59 0.06
CA VAL A 168 -4.15 -22.20 -1.27
C VAL A 168 -3.79 -23.69 -1.20
N ILE A 169 -4.64 -24.51 -1.81
CA ILE A 169 -4.39 -25.94 -2.03
C ILE A 169 -4.40 -26.21 -3.53
N ASP A 170 -3.65 -27.22 -3.94
CA ASP A 170 -3.64 -27.66 -5.34
C ASP A 170 -4.84 -28.55 -5.68
N GLN A 171 -4.89 -29.03 -6.92
CA GLN A 171 -5.96 -29.90 -7.41
C GLN A 171 -6.07 -31.25 -6.68
N ASP A 172 -5.02 -31.66 -5.95
CA ASP A 172 -5.02 -32.90 -5.15
C ASP A 172 -5.48 -32.62 -3.71
N GLY A 173 -5.88 -31.38 -3.40
CA GLY A 173 -6.33 -30.96 -2.07
C GLY A 173 -5.18 -30.71 -1.09
N ALA A 174 -3.94 -30.61 -1.57
CA ALA A 174 -2.76 -30.51 -0.72
C ALA A 174 -2.18 -29.09 -0.70
N PRO A 175 -1.64 -28.63 0.46
CA PRO A 175 -0.99 -27.33 0.56
C PRO A 175 0.24 -27.21 -0.34
N ILE A 176 0.48 -26.00 -0.85
CA ILE A 176 1.61 -25.69 -1.72
C ILE A 176 2.77 -25.17 -0.89
N ALA A 177 3.91 -25.86 -0.94
CA ALA A 177 5.12 -25.52 -0.19
C ALA A 177 6.44 -25.79 -0.94
N SER A 178 6.37 -26.22 -2.20
CA SER A 178 7.55 -26.51 -3.02
C SER A 178 7.37 -26.02 -4.44
N ALA A 179 8.47 -25.67 -5.10
CA ALA A 179 8.49 -25.22 -6.49
C ALA A 179 7.81 -26.22 -7.42
N TRP A 180 8.18 -27.50 -7.32
CA TRP A 180 7.55 -28.56 -8.11
C TRP A 180 6.01 -28.59 -7.97
N ARG A 181 5.48 -28.47 -6.74
CA ARG A 181 4.03 -28.51 -6.53
C ARG A 181 3.34 -27.24 -7.04
N ALA A 182 3.96 -26.07 -6.82
CA ALA A 182 3.47 -24.80 -7.34
C ALA A 182 3.42 -24.82 -8.88
N GLU A 183 4.51 -25.18 -9.54
CA GLU A 183 4.60 -25.28 -11.00
C GLU A 183 3.53 -26.22 -11.57
N ARG A 184 3.39 -27.42 -11.00
CA ARG A 184 2.39 -28.40 -11.42
C ARG A 184 0.97 -27.86 -11.29
N TYR A 185 0.66 -27.16 -10.19
CA TYR A 185 -0.66 -26.58 -9.99
C TYR A 185 -0.95 -25.43 -10.95
N VAL A 186 0.05 -24.57 -11.20
CA VAL A 186 -0.08 -23.48 -12.17
C VAL A 186 -0.30 -24.04 -13.57
N ASP A 187 0.46 -25.06 -13.99
CA ASP A 187 0.25 -25.73 -15.28
C ASP A 187 -1.15 -26.37 -15.38
N TYR A 188 -1.63 -26.97 -14.29
CA TYR A 188 -2.99 -27.52 -14.19
C TYR A 188 -4.05 -26.44 -14.44
N LEU A 189 -3.89 -25.25 -13.86
CA LEU A 189 -4.82 -24.14 -14.01
C LEU A 189 -4.74 -23.50 -15.41
N MET A 190 -3.52 -23.30 -15.93
CA MET A 190 -3.29 -22.72 -17.25
C MET A 190 -3.88 -23.59 -18.37
N THR A 191 -3.81 -24.93 -18.24
CA THR A 191 -4.37 -25.86 -19.23
C THR A 191 -5.90 -25.84 -19.26
N ARG A 192 -6.55 -25.51 -18.13
CA ARG A 192 -8.03 -25.48 -18.00
C ARG A 192 -8.63 -24.11 -18.28
N ARG A 193 -7.78 -23.13 -18.56
CA ARG A 193 -8.20 -21.76 -18.79
C ARG A 193 -8.91 -21.63 -20.13
N SER A 194 -9.98 -20.85 -20.19
CA SER A 194 -10.62 -20.47 -21.45
C SER A 194 -9.68 -19.63 -22.33
N ASN A 195 -9.70 -19.86 -23.65
CA ASN A 195 -8.98 -19.05 -24.64
C ASN A 195 -9.34 -17.56 -24.56
N THR A 196 -10.58 -17.22 -24.18
CA THR A 196 -11.03 -15.82 -24.00
C THR A 196 -10.44 -15.12 -22.79
N ARG A 197 -9.79 -15.86 -21.87
CA ARG A 197 -9.08 -15.33 -20.71
C ARG A 197 -7.57 -15.59 -20.83
N ALA A 198 -7.03 -15.69 -22.04
CA ALA A 198 -5.63 -16.02 -22.27
C ALA A 198 -4.61 -15.04 -21.64
N SER A 199 -5.04 -13.85 -21.24
CA SER A 199 -4.21 -12.85 -20.54
C SER A 199 -4.40 -12.82 -19.03
N GLN A 200 -5.24 -13.69 -18.45
CA GLN A 200 -5.56 -13.68 -17.03
C GLN A 200 -5.47 -15.08 -16.42
N LEU A 201 -5.03 -15.20 -15.17
CA LEU A 201 -5.15 -16.41 -14.37
C LEU A 201 -5.77 -16.05 -13.02
N THR A 202 -6.76 -16.82 -12.59
CA THR A 202 -7.36 -16.69 -11.27
C THR A 202 -7.08 -17.96 -10.47
N ILE A 203 -6.44 -17.80 -9.32
CA ILE A 203 -6.16 -18.89 -8.38
C ILE A 203 -7.09 -18.71 -7.17
N PRO A 204 -8.00 -19.66 -6.90
CA PRO A 204 -8.86 -19.59 -5.72
C PRO A 204 -8.09 -20.03 -4.46
N MET A 205 -8.37 -19.36 -3.35
CA MET A 205 -8.07 -19.84 -2.01
C MET A 205 -9.17 -20.79 -1.52
N ILE A 206 -8.91 -21.51 -0.43
CA ILE A 206 -9.93 -22.35 0.22
C ILE A 206 -11.06 -21.48 0.81
N GLY A 207 -12.25 -22.06 0.99
CA GLY A 207 -13.39 -21.34 1.55
C GLY A 207 -13.16 -20.80 2.98
N GLN A 208 -12.22 -21.39 3.74
CA GLN A 208 -11.86 -20.98 5.10
C GLN A 208 -10.54 -20.20 5.16
N HIS A 209 -10.14 -19.55 4.06
CA HIS A 209 -8.86 -18.83 3.99
C HIS A 209 -8.70 -17.77 5.10
N LYS A 210 -9.77 -17.02 5.44
CA LYS A 210 -9.73 -16.05 6.54
C LYS A 210 -9.48 -16.69 7.91
N VAL A 211 -10.02 -17.88 8.16
CA VAL A 211 -9.75 -18.62 9.40
C VAL A 211 -8.28 -19.03 9.48
N VAL A 212 -7.71 -19.50 8.36
CA VAL A 212 -6.30 -19.87 8.27
C VAL A 212 -5.38 -18.65 8.41
N ALA A 213 -5.74 -17.51 7.81
CA ALA A 213 -5.01 -16.26 7.94
C ALA A 213 -5.09 -15.72 9.37
N GLY A 214 -6.29 -15.61 9.93
CA GLY A 214 -6.56 -15.12 11.29
C GLY A 214 -5.87 -15.95 12.38
N ALA A 215 -5.71 -17.26 12.18
CA ALA A 215 -5.01 -18.14 13.12
C ALA A 215 -3.58 -17.67 13.46
N LYS A 216 -2.92 -16.96 12.54
CA LYS A 216 -1.58 -16.37 12.75
C LYS A 216 -1.57 -15.31 13.87
N TYR A 217 -2.69 -14.63 14.07
CA TYR A 217 -2.79 -13.45 14.92
C TYR A 217 -3.46 -13.70 16.28
N VAL A 218 -4.02 -14.89 16.50
CA VAL A 218 -4.78 -15.22 17.72
C VAL A 218 -3.96 -15.02 19.00
N ASN A 219 -2.68 -15.41 19.00
CA ASN A 219 -1.84 -15.24 20.19
C ASN A 219 -1.54 -13.77 20.49
N PHE A 220 -1.34 -12.94 19.45
CA PHE A 220 -1.19 -11.50 19.61
C PHE A 220 -2.46 -10.86 20.18
N ALA A 221 -3.62 -11.25 19.64
CA ALA A 221 -4.91 -10.78 20.14
C ALA A 221 -5.15 -11.20 21.60
N LYS A 222 -4.71 -12.39 22.02
CA LYS A 222 -4.75 -12.83 23.43
C LYS A 222 -3.86 -11.98 24.32
N THR A 223 -2.62 -11.73 23.93
CA THR A 223 -1.67 -10.92 24.69
C THR A 223 -2.18 -9.48 24.82
N ALA A 224 -2.61 -8.87 23.72
CA ALA A 224 -3.17 -7.52 23.70
C ALA A 224 -4.47 -7.44 24.51
N GLY A 225 -5.37 -8.42 24.35
CA GLY A 225 -6.63 -8.50 25.08
C GLY A 225 -6.44 -8.61 26.59
N ALA A 226 -5.44 -9.39 27.04
CA ALA A 226 -5.08 -9.47 28.46
C ALA A 226 -4.48 -8.15 28.98
N LYS A 227 -3.59 -7.50 28.21
CA LYS A 227 -2.94 -6.24 28.59
C LYS A 227 -3.93 -5.07 28.71
N HIS A 228 -4.88 -4.99 27.77
CA HIS A 228 -5.79 -3.86 27.65
C HIS A 228 -7.22 -4.15 28.12
N MET A 229 -7.48 -5.36 28.65
CA MET A 229 -8.81 -5.81 29.07
C MET A 229 -9.86 -5.74 27.95
N ILE A 230 -9.45 -6.05 26.72
CA ILE A 230 -10.31 -6.06 25.53
C ILE A 230 -10.63 -7.51 25.16
N PRO A 231 -11.88 -7.88 24.87
CA PRO A 231 -12.22 -9.22 24.42
C PRO A 231 -11.45 -9.61 23.14
N VAL A 232 -10.81 -10.78 23.15
CA VAL A 232 -10.05 -11.30 22.00
C VAL A 232 -10.90 -11.36 20.74
N ALA A 233 -12.18 -11.75 20.88
CA ALA A 233 -13.13 -11.81 19.77
C ALA A 233 -13.33 -10.43 19.11
N LEU A 234 -13.34 -9.34 19.89
CA LEU A 234 -13.47 -7.99 19.36
C LEU A 234 -12.23 -7.59 18.56
N ILE A 235 -11.03 -7.87 19.09
CA ILE A 235 -9.77 -7.59 18.39
C ILE A 235 -9.73 -8.33 17.05
N MET A 236 -10.04 -9.63 17.06
CA MET A 236 -10.08 -10.45 15.84
C MET A 236 -11.14 -9.96 14.84
N ALA A 237 -12.32 -9.56 15.31
CA ALA A 237 -13.38 -9.03 14.46
C ALA A 237 -12.98 -7.70 13.79
N ILE A 238 -12.28 -6.82 14.50
CA ILE A 238 -11.73 -5.59 13.93
C ILE A 238 -10.68 -5.93 12.88
N MET A 239 -9.72 -6.81 13.17
CA MET A 239 -8.70 -7.23 12.19
C MET A 239 -9.32 -7.81 10.91
N GLU A 240 -10.35 -8.65 11.05
CA GLU A 240 -11.07 -9.21 9.90
C GLU A 240 -11.79 -8.14 9.08
N THR A 241 -12.47 -7.20 9.76
CA THR A 241 -13.28 -6.16 9.11
C THR A 241 -12.41 -5.11 8.41
N GLU A 242 -11.28 -4.73 9.02
CA GLU A 242 -10.44 -3.65 8.53
C GLU A 242 -9.51 -4.07 7.39
N SER A 243 -9.01 -5.32 7.40
CA SER A 243 -7.99 -5.76 6.43
C SER A 243 -8.19 -7.16 5.87
N SER A 244 -9.22 -7.90 6.31
CA SER A 244 -9.37 -9.33 6.02
C SER A 244 -8.10 -10.13 6.39
N PHE A 245 -7.42 -9.71 7.46
CA PHE A 245 -6.12 -10.25 7.90
C PHE A 245 -4.95 -10.06 6.92
N ASN A 246 -5.00 -9.02 6.08
CA ASN A 246 -3.87 -8.60 5.26
C ASN A 246 -2.86 -7.82 6.11
N PRO A 247 -1.66 -8.37 6.40
CA PRO A 247 -0.66 -7.65 7.19
C PRO A 247 -0.04 -6.46 6.43
N LEU A 248 -0.15 -6.42 5.10
CA LEU A 248 0.39 -5.38 4.23
C LEU A 248 -0.68 -4.34 3.83
N ALA A 249 -1.77 -4.26 4.60
CA ALA A 249 -2.91 -3.41 4.28
C ALA A 249 -2.58 -1.92 4.38
N ARG A 250 -2.89 -1.17 3.33
CA ARG A 250 -2.77 0.29 3.29
C ARG A 250 -4.05 0.91 2.72
N SER A 251 -4.56 1.95 3.37
CA SER A 251 -5.74 2.68 2.88
C SER A 251 -5.38 4.04 2.26
N ARG A 252 -6.33 4.59 1.50
CA ARG A 252 -6.25 5.96 0.94
C ARG A 252 -6.10 7.05 2.00
N SER A 253 -6.60 6.78 3.20
CA SER A 253 -6.52 7.69 4.34
C SER A 253 -5.22 7.51 5.14
N ASN A 254 -4.22 6.84 4.56
CA ASN A 254 -2.94 6.52 5.17
C ASN A 254 -3.06 5.72 6.48
N ALA A 255 -4.05 4.82 6.55
CA ALA A 255 -4.14 3.86 7.65
C ALA A 255 -3.39 2.58 7.28
N LEU A 256 -2.67 1.99 8.23
CA LEU A 256 -1.74 0.88 8.00
C LEU A 256 -2.09 -0.37 8.82
N GLY A 257 -1.74 -1.53 8.24
CA GLY A 257 -1.70 -2.82 8.91
C GLY A 257 -3.06 -3.46 9.17
N LEU A 258 -3.04 -4.54 9.96
CA LEU A 258 -4.17 -5.43 10.20
C LEU A 258 -5.43 -4.75 10.73
N MET A 259 -5.25 -3.70 11.54
CA MET A 259 -6.34 -2.96 12.19
C MET A 259 -6.53 -1.56 11.60
N GLN A 260 -5.83 -1.22 10.52
CA GLN A 260 -5.92 0.08 9.84
C GLN A 260 -5.79 1.27 10.81
N ILE A 261 -4.68 1.33 11.53
CA ILE A 261 -4.38 2.45 12.44
C ILE A 261 -3.86 3.63 11.62
N LYS A 262 -4.28 4.86 11.96
CA LYS A 262 -3.73 6.10 11.39
C LYS A 262 -2.79 6.78 12.37
N ALA A 263 -1.63 7.23 11.90
CA ALA A 263 -0.65 7.93 12.73
C ALA A 263 -1.19 9.24 13.32
N ASP A 264 -1.91 10.03 12.52
CA ASP A 264 -2.39 11.36 12.89
C ASP A 264 -3.55 11.38 13.91
N THR A 265 -4.25 10.25 14.12
CA THR A 265 -5.37 10.11 15.06
C THR A 265 -5.09 9.09 16.16
N ALA A 266 -5.42 7.81 15.93
CA ALA A 266 -5.30 6.77 16.94
C ALA A 266 -3.83 6.49 17.32
N GLY A 267 -2.89 6.63 16.38
CA GLY A 267 -1.46 6.58 16.64
C GLY A 267 -1.02 7.74 17.54
N ARG A 268 -1.43 8.97 17.22
CA ARG A 268 -1.22 10.17 18.04
C ARG A 268 -1.71 9.97 19.46
N ASP A 269 -2.94 9.49 19.64
CA ASP A 269 -3.51 9.26 20.97
C ASP A 269 -2.74 8.18 21.73
N TYR A 270 -2.35 7.09 21.07
CA TYR A 270 -1.53 6.05 21.70
C TYR A 270 -0.14 6.59 22.12
N PHE A 271 0.55 7.33 21.26
CA PHE A 271 1.89 7.81 21.57
C PHE A 271 1.90 8.93 22.62
N SER A 272 0.91 9.83 22.57
CA SER A 272 0.79 10.95 23.52
C SER A 272 0.19 10.55 24.87
N ILE A 273 -0.80 9.65 24.89
CA ILE A 273 -1.56 9.30 26.10
C ILE A 273 -1.01 8.03 26.76
N ILE A 274 -0.59 7.03 25.98
CA ILE A 274 -0.26 5.69 26.49
C ILE A 274 1.25 5.47 26.57
N SER A 275 2.03 5.97 25.61
CA SER A 275 3.49 5.75 25.55
C SER A 275 4.33 6.89 26.17
N GLY A 276 3.72 8.05 26.40
CA GLY A 276 4.35 9.16 27.13
C GLY A 276 5.31 10.05 26.32
N TYR A 277 5.26 10.01 24.99
CA TYR A 277 6.07 10.91 24.15
C TYR A 277 5.47 12.32 24.13
N GLN A 278 6.30 13.35 24.34
CA GLN A 278 5.86 14.76 24.41
C GLN A 278 5.49 15.38 23.06
N HIS A 279 5.91 14.77 21.95
CA HIS A 279 5.65 15.25 20.59
C HIS A 279 4.87 14.21 19.80
N THR A 280 4.01 14.72 18.92
CA THR A 280 3.13 13.87 18.12
C THR A 280 3.76 13.53 16.79
N PRO A 281 3.65 12.29 16.30
CA PRO A 281 4.01 11.99 14.93
C PRO A 281 3.10 12.74 13.95
N THR A 282 3.68 13.53 13.07
CA THR A 282 3.00 14.08 11.90
C THR A 282 3.29 13.16 10.72
N SER A 283 2.23 12.75 9.99
CA SER A 283 2.34 12.02 8.72
C SER A 283 2.92 12.88 7.61
#